data_AF-A0A0D9V666-F1
#
_entry.id   AF-A0A0D9V666-F1
#
_cell.length_a   1.000
_cell.length_b   1.000
_cell.length_c   1.000
_cell.angle_alpha   90.00
_cell.angle_beta   90.00
_cell.angle_gamma   90.00
#
_symmetry.space_group_name_H-M   'P 1'
#
loop_
_entity.id
_entity.type
_entity.pdbx_description
1 polymer ?
#
loop_
_entity_poly.entity_id
_entity_poly.type
_entity_poly.pdbx_seq_one_letter_code
_entity_poly.pdbx_strand_id
1 'polypeptide(L)'
;MKAGYVPVLVGKGGGDGAAAATRFLVRVGLLNDPCMEALLELAADEMGYGQEGVLSIPCDADFFRRVVTAIRSASKANLICV
;
A
#
# COMPACT_ATOMS: atom_id res chain seq x y z
N MET A 1 -15.22 12.34 13.01
CA MET A 1 -13.95 11.59 13.16
C MET A 1 -13.01 12.05 12.05
N LYS A 2 -11.77 12.46 12.34
CA LYS A 2 -10.79 12.81 11.31
C LYS A 2 -10.33 11.53 10.61
N ALA A 3 -10.20 11.55 9.28
CA ALA A 3 -9.64 10.42 8.56
C ALA A 3 -8.12 10.40 8.71
N GLY A 4 -7.57 9.37 9.33
CA GLY A 4 -6.12 9.13 9.37
C GLY A 4 -5.61 8.63 8.03
N TYR A 5 -4.37 8.97 7.68
CA TYR A 5 -3.67 8.50 6.48
C TYR A 5 -2.33 7.88 6.87
N VAL A 6 -1.97 6.80 6.19
CA VAL A 6 -0.71 6.08 6.36
C VAL A 6 0.05 6.13 5.03
N PRO A 7 1.33 6.54 5.02
CA PRO A 7 2.16 6.40 3.83
C PRO A 7 2.47 4.92 3.58
N VAL A 8 2.38 4.50 2.32
CA VAL A 8 2.70 3.14 1.86
C VAL A 8 3.65 3.26 0.67
N LEU A 9 4.78 2.58 0.73
CA LEU A 9 5.70 2.42 -0.39
C LEU A 9 5.32 1.18 -1.18
N VAL A 10 5.22 1.30 -2.49
CA VAL A 10 4.84 0.18 -3.36
C VAL A 10 5.86 0.02 -4.47
N GLY A 11 6.46 -1.16 -4.52
CA GLY A 11 7.46 -1.51 -5.50
C GLY A 11 8.45 -2.52 -4.93
N LYS A 12 9.06 -3.30 -5.81
CA LYS A 12 10.10 -4.26 -5.42
C LYS A 12 11.43 -3.50 -5.31
N GLY A 13 11.79 -3.10 -4.09
CA GLY A 13 13.05 -2.40 -3.81
C GLY A 13 14.23 -3.34 -3.94
N GLY A 14 15.00 -3.21 -5.03
CA GLY A 14 16.33 -3.80 -5.18
C GLY A 14 17.37 -2.68 -5.20
N GLY A 15 18.44 -2.82 -4.42
CA GLY A 15 19.52 -1.83 -4.28
C GLY A 15 20.12 -1.35 -5.60
N ASP A 16 20.65 -0.13 -5.58
CA ASP A 16 21.53 0.48 -6.58
C ASP A 16 21.05 0.56 -8.05
N GLY A 17 19.74 0.49 -8.31
CA GLY A 17 19.23 0.55 -9.69
C GLY A 17 17.73 0.82 -9.84
N ALA A 18 17.18 1.71 -9.01
CA ALA A 18 15.91 2.44 -9.16
C ALA A 18 14.83 1.87 -10.12
N ALA A 19 14.19 0.75 -9.74
CA ALA A 19 12.74 0.71 -9.90
C ALA A 19 12.15 1.59 -8.79
N ALA A 20 11.77 2.82 -9.11
CA ALA A 20 11.31 3.79 -8.13
C ALA A 20 10.04 3.27 -7.42
N ALA A 21 10.17 2.89 -6.14
CA ALA A 21 9.02 2.58 -5.32
C ALA A 21 8.10 3.81 -5.25
N THR A 22 6.82 3.62 -5.55
CA THR A 22 5.83 4.70 -5.58
C THR A 22 5.22 4.87 -4.19
N ARG A 23 5.16 6.11 -3.71
CA ARG A 23 4.55 6.43 -2.42
C ARG A 23 3.07 6.75 -2.58
N PHE A 24 2.26 6.10 -1.75
CA PHE A 24 0.82 6.28 -1.69
C PHE A 24 0.40 6.71 -0.29
N LEU A 25 -0.52 7.67 -0.18
CA LEU A 25 -1.21 7.96 1.07
C LEU A 25 -2.55 7.24 1.09
N VAL A 26 -2.67 6.24 1.97
CA VAL A 26 -3.85 5.39 2.10
C VAL A 26 -4.61 5.76 3.36
N ARG A 27 -5.93 5.86 3.30
CA ARG A 27 -6.74 6.08 4.51
C ARG A 27 -6.66 4.86 5.43
N VAL A 28 -6.54 5.08 6.73
CA VAL A 28 -6.50 4.00 7.74
C VAL A 28 -7.73 3.08 7.62
N GLY A 29 -8.91 3.63 7.34
CA GLY A 29 -10.13 2.82 7.15
C GLY A 29 -10.09 1.87 5.95
N LEU A 30 -9.15 2.03 5.02
CA LEU A 30 -8.95 1.12 3.89
C LEU A 30 -8.08 -0.08 4.25
N LEU A 31 -7.26 0.04 5.30
CA LEU A 31 -6.41 -1.05 5.78
C LEU A 31 -7.22 -2.19 6.39
N ASN A 32 -8.47 -1.90 6.77
CA ASN A 32 -9.41 -2.85 7.35
C ASN A 32 -10.31 -3.54 6.31
N ASP A 33 -10.02 -3.34 5.01
CA ASP A 33 -10.71 -4.02 3.93
C ASP A 33 -10.00 -5.34 3.62
N PRO A 34 -10.73 -6.45 3.41
CA PRO A 34 -10.13 -7.77 3.19
C PRO A 34 -9.20 -7.81 1.97
N CYS A 35 -9.43 -6.99 0.94
CA CYS A 35 -8.52 -6.91 -0.20
C CYS A 35 -7.19 -6.24 0.17
N MET A 36 -7.21 -5.30 1.12
CA MET A 36 -5.99 -4.68 1.63
C MET A 36 -5.27 -5.62 2.60
N GLU A 37 -6.00 -6.32 3.47
CA GLU A 37 -5.41 -7.33 4.37
C GLU A 37 -4.63 -8.39 3.60
N ALA A 38 -5.18 -8.92 2.51
CA ALA A 38 -4.49 -9.90 1.66
C ALA A 38 -3.18 -9.35 1.05
N LEU A 39 -3.12 -8.06 0.71
CA LEU A 39 -1.88 -7.43 0.24
C LEU A 39 -0.84 -7.28 1.34
N LEU A 40 -1.28 -6.99 2.57
CA LEU A 40 -0.40 -6.86 3.73
C LEU A 40 0.14 -8.22 4.16
N GLU A 41 -0.68 -9.26 4.10
CA GLU A 41 -0.26 -10.64 4.37
C GLU A 41 0.79 -11.10 3.35
N LEU A 42 0.56 -10.85 2.05
CA LEU A 42 1.55 -11.13 1.02
C LEU A 42 2.88 -10.39 1.27
N ALA A 43 2.81 -9.12 1.68
CA ALA A 43 4.00 -8.35 2.03
C ALA A 43 4.72 -8.94 3.26
N ALA A 44 3.97 -9.40 4.27
CA ALA A 44 4.52 -10.05 5.45
C ALA A 44 5.13 -11.42 5.14
N ASP A 45 4.57 -12.19 4.22
CA ASP A 45 5.15 -13.46 3.78
C ASP A 45 6.46 -13.25 3.00
N GLU A 46 6.51 -12.25 2.10
CA GLU A 46 7.73 -11.99 1.30
C GLU A 46 8.83 -11.26 2.09
N MET A 47 8.46 -10.32 2.97
CA MET A 47 9.42 -9.42 3.64
C MET A 47 9.52 -9.63 5.15
N GLY A 48 8.64 -10.44 5.74
CA GLY A 48 8.47 -10.51 7.18
C GLY A 48 7.86 -9.21 7.77
N TYR A 49 7.76 -9.18 9.09
CA TYR A 49 7.31 -7.99 9.83
C TYR A 49 8.44 -7.02 10.19
N GLY A 50 9.66 -7.26 9.69
CA GLY A 50 10.87 -6.47 9.99
C GLY A 50 11.00 -5.17 9.21
N GLN A 51 9.89 -4.62 8.71
CA GLN A 51 9.91 -3.37 7.95
C GLN A 51 10.20 -2.18 8.88
N GLU A 52 11.36 -1.55 8.72
CA GLU A 52 11.70 -0.33 9.44
C GLU A 52 11.10 0.90 8.74
N GLY A 53 10.28 1.65 9.47
CA GLY A 53 9.74 2.93 9.02
C GLY A 53 8.39 2.83 8.30
N VAL A 54 8.37 3.13 7.00
CA VAL A 54 7.13 3.21 6.22
C VAL A 54 6.73 1.82 5.71
N LEU A 55 5.45 1.48 5.84
CA LEU A 55 4.87 0.23 5.32
C LEU A 55 5.22 0.06 3.83
N SER A 56 5.83 -1.05 3.47
CA SER A 56 6.23 -1.33 2.09
C SER A 56 5.51 -2.56 1.55
N ILE A 57 5.00 -2.49 0.33
CA ILE A 57 4.31 -3.60 -0.32
C ILE A 57 5.09 -3.96 -1.59
N PRO A 58 5.65 -5.18 -1.67
CA PRO A 58 6.48 -5.62 -2.79
C PRO A 58 5.64 -6.02 -4.02
N CYS A 59 4.71 -5.16 -4.45
CA CYS A 59 3.88 -5.39 -5.63
C CYS A 59 4.02 -4.24 -6.65
N ASP A 60 3.48 -4.43 -7.84
CA ASP A 60 3.44 -3.39 -8.87
C ASP A 60 2.55 -2.22 -8.44
N ALA A 61 3.05 -0.99 -8.60
CA ALA A 61 2.32 0.23 -8.25
C ALA A 61 0.96 0.34 -9.00
N ASP A 62 0.91 -0.09 -10.26
CA ASP A 62 -0.34 -0.13 -11.05
C ASP A 62 -1.33 -1.19 -10.56
N PHE A 63 -0.83 -2.31 -10.04
CA PHE A 63 -1.68 -3.31 -9.41
C PHE A 63 -2.26 -2.75 -8.10
N PHE A 64 -1.42 -2.18 -7.24
CA PHE A 64 -1.86 -1.57 -5.98
C PHE A 64 -2.91 -0.46 -6.21
N ARG A 65 -2.66 0.42 -7.19
CA ARG A 65 -3.61 1.49 -7.56
C ARG A 65 -4.96 0.92 -7.99
N ARG A 66 -4.99 -0.19 -8.72
CA ARG A 66 -6.23 -0.87 -9.14
C ARG A 66 -6.98 -1.46 -7.94
N VAL A 67 -6.28 -2.14 -7.02
CA VAL A 67 -6.90 -2.70 -5.80
C VAL A 67 -7.51 -1.59 -4.94
N VAL A 68 -6.75 -0.54 -4.64
CA VAL A 68 -7.25 0.60 -3.85
C VAL A 68 -8.42 1.29 -4.54
N THR A 69 -8.40 1.38 -5.88
CA THR A 69 -9.50 1.97 -6.65
C THR A 69 -10.73 1.06 -6.71
N ALA A 70 -10.57 -0.26 -6.67
CA ALA A 70 -11.68 -1.20 -6.56
C ALA A 70 -12.36 -1.10 -5.19
N ILE A 71 -11.58 -1.00 -4.11
CA ILE A 71 -12.09 -0.80 -2.74
C ILE A 71 -12.84 0.54 -2.62
N ARG A 72 -12.38 1.60 -3.32
CA ARG A 72 -13.06 2.92 -3.38
C ARG A 72 -14.51 2.88 -3.85
N SER A 73 -14.87 1.92 -4.71
CA SER A 73 -16.25 1.79 -5.22
C SER A 73 -17.21 1.16 -4.20
N ALA A 74 -16.70 0.50 -3.16
CA ALA A 74 -17.49 -0.08 -2.07
C ALA A 74 -17.61 0.86 -0.85
N SER A 75 -16.56 1.64 -0.55
CA SER A 75 -16.63 2.70 0.46
C SER A 75 -15.58 3.79 0.22
N LYS A 76 -16.04 5.04 0.26
CA LYS A 76 -15.41 6.25 -0.27
C LYS A 76 -13.96 6.45 0.21
N ALA A 77 -12.96 6.21 -0.64
CA ALA A 77 -11.55 6.50 -0.33
C ALA A 77 -10.86 7.48 -1.28
N ASN A 78 -9.80 8.12 -0.77
CA ASN A 78 -9.04 9.16 -1.47
C ASN A 78 -7.57 8.74 -1.41
N LEU A 79 -6.99 8.35 -2.54
CA LEU A 79 -5.59 7.98 -2.69
C LEU A 79 -4.85 9.21 -3.22
N ILE A 80 -3.81 9.65 -2.52
CA ILE A 80 -2.93 10.71 -3.01
C ILE A 80 -1.61 10.04 -3.38
N CYS A 81 -1.24 10.11 -4.65
CA CYS A 81 0.11 9.79 -5.10
C CYS A 81 0.99 11.00 -4.77
N VAL A 82 2.09 10.78 -4.05
CA VAL A 82 3.02 11.82 -3.61
C VAL A 82 4.42 11.54 -4.12
#